data_AF-A0A968SZ62-F1
#
_entry.id   AF-A0A968SZ62-F1
#
_cell.length_a   1.000
_cell.length_b   1.000
_cell.length_c   1.000
_cell.angle_alpha   90.00
_cell.angle_beta   90.00
_cell.angle_gamma   90.00
#
_symmetry.space_group_name_H-M   'P 1'
#
loop_
_entity.id
_entity.type
_entity.pdbx_description
1 polymer ?
#
loop_
_entity_poly.entity_id
_entity_poly.type
_entity_poly.pdbx_seq_one_letter_code
_entity_poly.pdbx_strand_id
1 'polypeptide(L)'
;MARVQVPAVDAPWGVISDIDDTIVHTGAFNALRQVRVVIMNDASTRVPFAGVAAFYRALHHHAGEPSRPFFYVSSSPWNIYDVFEEFMRRREIPFGAMELRDFGFQPEQVGKLRHLHHKVARIERILLDHPTLRFFLVGDSGRSDVAV
;
A
#
# COMPACT_ATOMS: atom_id res chain seq x y z
N MET A 1 6.84 -8.15 14.76
CA MET A 1 7.23 -9.42 14.11
C MET A 1 6.82 -9.30 12.66
N ALA A 2 7.74 -9.48 11.70
CA ALA A 2 7.38 -9.43 10.28
C ALA A 2 6.51 -10.63 9.92
N ARG A 3 5.40 -10.41 9.22
CA ARG A 3 4.52 -11.48 8.73
C ARG A 3 4.92 -11.87 7.31
N VAL A 4 4.97 -13.17 7.05
CA VAL A 4 5.23 -13.73 5.72
C VAL A 4 3.92 -14.25 5.16
N GLN A 5 3.58 -13.87 3.93
CA GLN A 5 2.44 -14.42 3.19
C GLN A 5 2.96 -15.28 2.04
N VAL A 6 2.48 -16.52 1.97
CA VAL A 6 2.73 -17.41 0.84
C VAL A 6 1.45 -17.42 -0.01
N PRO A 7 1.49 -16.94 -1.27
CA PRO A 7 0.36 -17.04 -2.17
C PRO A 7 -0.08 -18.51 -2.32
N ALA A 8 -1.39 -18.75 -2.39
CA ALA A 8 -1.88 -20.08 -2.75
C ALA A 8 -1.39 -20.43 -4.17
N VAL A 9 -0.95 -21.67 -4.38
CA VAL A 9 -0.34 -22.16 -5.63
C VAL A 9 -1.31 -22.02 -6.83
N ASP A 10 -2.60 -21.98 -6.55
CA ASP A 10 -3.72 -21.92 -7.49
C ASP A 10 -4.42 -20.56 -7.53
N ALA A 11 -3.90 -19.52 -6.86
CA ALA A 11 -4.47 -18.18 -6.95
C ALA A 11 -4.38 -17.66 -8.40
N PRO A 12 -5.52 -17.40 -9.09
CA PRO A 12 -5.49 -17.02 -10.50
C PRO A 12 -5.03 -15.58 -10.76
N TRP A 13 -4.97 -14.77 -9.69
CA TRP A 13 -4.58 -13.37 -9.69
C TRP A 13 -4.32 -12.84 -8.27
N GLY A 14 -3.63 -11.70 -8.17
CA GLY A 14 -3.39 -10.93 -6.95
C GLY A 14 -3.77 -9.47 -7.10
N VAL A 15 -3.61 -8.70 -6.02
CA VAL A 15 -3.91 -7.27 -5.98
C VAL A 15 -2.67 -6.49 -5.56
N ILE A 16 -2.32 -5.45 -6.31
CA ILE A 16 -1.31 -4.46 -5.93
C ILE A 16 -2.03 -3.16 -5.59
N SER A 17 -1.94 -2.69 -4.35
CA SER A 17 -2.58 -1.47 -3.87
C SER A 17 -1.56 -0.41 -3.46
N ASP A 18 -1.77 0.83 -3.90
CA ASP A 18 -1.06 1.98 -3.31
C ASP A 18 -1.60 2.28 -1.91
N ILE A 19 -0.73 2.77 -1.01
CA ILE A 19 -1.09 3.22 0.35
C ILE A 19 -1.03 4.76 0.47
N ASP A 20 -0.32 5.45 -0.43
CA ASP A 20 0.30 6.74 -0.11
C ASP A 20 -0.58 7.99 -0.01
N ASP A 21 -1.82 7.99 -0.52
CA ASP A 21 -2.63 9.22 -0.60
C ASP A 21 -3.16 9.73 0.73
N THR A 22 -2.41 9.62 1.83
CA THR A 22 -2.96 10.12 3.10
C THR A 22 -1.98 10.83 4.01
N ILE A 23 -0.67 10.56 4.07
CA ILE A 23 0.06 11.02 5.27
C ILE A 23 1.48 11.55 4.98
N VAL A 24 1.70 12.77 5.46
CA VAL A 24 2.95 13.50 5.74
C VAL A 24 3.41 14.53 4.71
N HIS A 25 3.06 15.79 4.95
CA HIS A 25 3.86 16.92 4.48
C HIS A 25 5.30 16.83 5.04
N THR A 26 6.24 16.81 4.11
CA THR A 26 7.71 16.82 4.27
C THR A 26 8.18 17.81 5.35
N GLY A 27 8.77 17.30 6.43
CA GLY A 27 9.50 18.16 7.37
C GLY A 27 9.88 17.56 8.72
N ALA A 28 9.70 16.26 8.99
CA ALA A 28 9.64 15.84 10.38
C ALA A 28 10.19 14.44 10.69
N PHE A 29 11.47 14.42 11.05
CA PHE A 29 12.07 13.32 11.81
C PHE A 29 11.46 13.19 13.23
N ASN A 30 10.75 14.23 13.71
CA ASN A 30 9.98 14.21 14.97
C ASN A 30 8.46 13.96 14.80
N ALA A 31 7.91 13.87 13.59
CA ALA A 31 6.45 13.72 13.40
C ALA A 31 5.97 12.27 13.33
N LEU A 32 6.83 11.25 13.42
CA LEU A 32 6.35 9.86 13.39
C LEU A 32 5.25 9.58 14.43
N ARG A 33 5.39 10.18 15.63
CA ARG A 33 4.37 10.11 16.67
C ARG A 33 3.08 10.83 16.23
N GLN A 34 3.19 11.99 15.59
CA GLN A 34 2.05 12.75 15.10
C GLN A 34 1.34 12.02 13.96
N VAL A 35 2.11 11.46 13.03
CA VAL A 35 1.63 10.59 11.95
C VAL A 35 0.86 9.42 12.51
N ARG A 36 1.45 8.67 13.45
CA ARG A 36 0.77 7.56 14.13
C ARG A 36 -0.56 8.00 14.74
N VAL A 37 -0.56 9.13 15.45
CA VAL A 37 -1.77 9.69 16.06
C VAL A 37 -2.80 10.04 14.98
N VAL A 38 -2.40 10.64 13.87
CA VAL A 38 -3.27 10.98 12.75
C VAL A 38 -3.82 9.72 12.08
N ILE A 39 -2.98 8.75 11.66
CA ILE A 39 -3.46 7.49 11.03
C ILE A 39 -4.48 6.78 11.94
N MET A 40 -4.21 6.76 13.24
CA MET A 40 -5.04 6.02 14.19
C MET A 40 -6.32 6.75 14.61
N ASN A 41 -6.33 8.08 14.65
CA ASN A 41 -7.43 8.88 15.22
C ASN A 41 -8.20 9.73 14.19
N ASP A 42 -7.66 9.97 13.00
CA ASP A 42 -8.27 10.87 12.03
C ASP A 42 -9.44 10.19 11.29
N ALA A 43 -10.60 10.85 11.29
CA ALA A 43 -11.77 10.43 10.53
C ALA A 43 -11.59 10.63 9.01
N SER A 44 -10.68 11.51 8.57
CA SER A 44 -10.32 11.74 7.16
C SER A 44 -9.35 10.69 6.61
N THR A 45 -8.61 9.98 7.48
CA THR A 45 -7.86 8.75 7.13
C THR A 45 -8.75 7.51 7.06
N ARG A 46 -10.08 7.66 7.15
CA ARG A 46 -10.99 6.57 6.76
C ARG A 46 -10.65 6.17 5.32
N VAL A 47 -10.66 4.86 5.07
CA VAL A 47 -10.39 4.30 3.73
C VAL A 47 -11.13 5.14 2.68
N PRO A 48 -10.46 5.59 1.59
CA PRO A 48 -10.85 6.77 0.79
C PRO A 48 -12.31 6.84 0.33
N PHE A 49 -13.01 5.71 0.31
CA PHE A 49 -14.46 5.65 0.18
C PHE A 49 -15.06 4.60 1.13
N ALA A 50 -16.26 4.88 1.65
CA ALA A 50 -17.05 3.89 2.36
C ALA A 50 -17.25 2.66 1.45
N GLY A 51 -16.64 1.52 1.81
CA GLY A 51 -16.71 0.27 1.03
C GLY A 51 -15.38 -0.31 0.57
N VAL A 52 -14.25 0.41 0.60
CA VAL A 52 -12.93 -0.13 0.19
C VAL A 52 -12.59 -1.41 0.96
N ALA A 53 -12.75 -1.42 2.28
CA ALA A 53 -12.40 -2.58 3.09
C ALA A 53 -13.27 -3.80 2.72
N ALA A 54 -14.56 -3.59 2.46
CA ALA A 54 -15.45 -4.65 2.00
C ALA A 54 -15.07 -5.14 0.59
N PHE A 55 -14.72 -4.22 -0.31
CA PHE A 55 -14.22 -4.53 -1.64
C PHE A 55 -12.91 -5.34 -1.59
N TYR A 56 -11.94 -4.92 -0.78
CA TYR A 56 -10.66 -5.61 -0.64
C TYR A 56 -10.86 -7.00 -0.02
N ARG A 57 -11.75 -7.15 0.96
CA ARG A 57 -12.10 -8.47 1.50
C ARG A 57 -12.72 -9.38 0.44
N ALA A 58 -13.63 -8.86 -0.38
CA ALA A 58 -14.24 -9.62 -1.47
C ALA A 58 -13.22 -10.03 -2.55
N LEU A 59 -12.22 -9.18 -2.82
CA LEU A 59 -11.10 -9.52 -3.69
C LEU A 59 -10.17 -10.56 -3.06
N HIS A 60 -9.86 -10.42 -1.78
CA HIS A 60 -8.97 -11.32 -1.05
C HIS A 60 -9.55 -12.73 -0.91
N HIS A 61 -10.85 -12.85 -0.66
CA HIS A 61 -11.47 -14.14 -0.43
C HIS A 61 -12.91 -14.16 -0.95
N HIS A 62 -13.18 -15.13 -1.81
CA HIS A 62 -14.53 -15.50 -2.23
C HIS A 62 -14.85 -16.92 -1.74
N ALA A 63 -16.09 -17.19 -1.35
CA ALA A 63 -16.45 -18.49 -0.76
C ALA A 63 -16.17 -19.64 -1.74
N GLY A 64 -15.37 -20.61 -1.30
CA GLY A 64 -14.97 -21.77 -2.11
C GLY A 64 -13.71 -21.56 -2.96
N GLU A 65 -13.04 -20.40 -2.87
CA GLU A 65 -11.80 -20.11 -3.58
C GLU A 65 -10.61 -19.89 -2.63
N PRO A 66 -9.37 -20.17 -3.09
CA PRO A 66 -8.16 -19.82 -2.36
C PRO A 66 -8.07 -18.32 -2.08
N SER A 67 -7.44 -17.96 -0.96
CA SER A 67 -7.17 -16.55 -0.67
C SER A 67 -6.16 -15.99 -1.67
N ARG A 68 -6.47 -14.79 -2.18
CA ARG A 68 -5.69 -14.11 -3.21
C ARG A 68 -4.70 -13.14 -2.55
N PRO A 69 -3.43 -13.12 -2.99
CA PRO A 69 -2.41 -12.33 -2.32
C PRO A 69 -2.64 -10.83 -2.54
N PHE A 70 -2.34 -10.06 -1.49
CA PHE A 70 -2.32 -8.60 -1.53
C PHE A 70 -0.88 -8.11 -1.39
N PHE A 71 -0.53 -7.17 -2.25
CA PHE A 71 0.73 -6.45 -2.21
C PHE A 71 0.40 -4.97 -2.08
N TYR A 72 1.12 -4.29 -1.20
CA TYR A 72 0.93 -2.89 -0.92
C TYR A 72 2.21 -2.14 -1.22
N VAL A 73 2.13 -1.05 -1.97
CA VAL A 73 3.28 -0.22 -2.33
C VAL A 73 3.12 1.15 -1.70
N SER A 74 4.17 1.64 -1.04
CA SER A 74 4.17 2.95 -0.40
C SER A 74 5.53 3.65 -0.53
N SER A 75 5.48 4.96 -0.70
CA SER A 75 6.56 5.92 -0.57
C SER A 75 6.77 6.31 0.89
N SER A 76 6.11 5.70 1.86
CA SER A 76 6.44 5.95 3.25
C SER A 76 7.66 5.14 3.68
N PRO A 77 8.47 5.64 4.63
CA PRO A 77 9.62 4.90 5.14
C PRO A 77 9.18 3.66 5.94
N TRP A 78 10.01 2.60 5.96
CA TRP A 78 9.67 1.32 6.57
C TRP A 78 9.42 1.37 8.08
N ASN A 79 9.96 2.37 8.78
CA ASN A 79 9.78 2.53 10.22
C ASN A 79 8.34 2.87 10.65
N ILE A 80 7.43 3.14 9.70
CA ILE A 80 5.98 3.27 9.98
C ILE A 80 5.17 2.00 9.68
N TYR A 81 5.83 0.88 9.35
CA TYR A 81 5.20 -0.41 9.07
C TYR A 81 4.14 -0.80 10.09
N ASP A 82 4.48 -0.77 11.39
CA ASP A 82 3.56 -1.17 12.47
C ASP A 82 2.30 -0.29 12.51
N VAL A 83 2.40 0.96 12.06
CA VAL A 83 1.25 1.87 12.01
C VAL A 83 0.30 1.48 10.88
N PHE A 84 0.83 1.11 9.71
CA PHE A 84 0.03 0.59 8.61
C PHE A 84 -0.57 -0.77 8.93
N GLU A 85 0.20 -1.67 9.54
CA GLU A 85 -0.31 -2.97 9.95
C GLU A 85 -1.50 -2.82 10.91
N GLU A 86 -1.36 -1.98 11.94
CA GLU A 86 -2.43 -1.74 12.91
C GLU A 86 -3.63 -1.02 12.28
N PHE A 87 -3.40 -0.08 11.36
CA PHE A 87 -4.46 0.56 10.60
C PHE A 87 -5.24 -0.46 9.77
N MET A 88 -4.56 -1.27 8.95
CA MET A 88 -5.18 -2.29 8.11
C MET A 88 -5.98 -3.27 8.97
N ARG A 89 -5.42 -3.70 10.11
CA ARG A 89 -6.11 -4.58 11.06
C ARG A 89 -7.39 -3.94 11.62
N ARG A 90 -7.33 -2.70 12.08
CA ARG A 90 -8.50 -1.97 12.62
C ARG A 90 -9.58 -1.71 11.57
N ARG A 91 -9.18 -1.59 10.31
CA ARG A 91 -10.08 -1.36 9.17
C ARG A 91 -10.51 -2.64 8.48
N GLU A 92 -10.10 -3.80 8.99
CA GLU A 92 -10.38 -5.11 8.38
C GLU A 92 -10.00 -5.14 6.89
N ILE A 93 -8.89 -4.48 6.55
CA ILE A 93 -8.24 -4.54 5.25
C ILE A 93 -7.40 -5.83 5.24
N PRO A 94 -7.47 -6.64 4.18
CA PRO A 94 -6.68 -7.86 4.09
C PRO A 94 -5.19 -7.59 4.27
N PHE A 95 -4.54 -8.42 5.09
CA PHE A 95 -3.10 -8.31 5.26
C PHE A 95 -2.38 -8.72 3.96
N GLY A 96 -1.26 -8.05 3.69
CA GLY A 96 -0.49 -8.25 2.47
C GLY A 96 0.98 -7.85 2.65
N ALA A 97 1.83 -8.27 1.71
CA ALA A 97 3.22 -7.82 1.66
C ALA A 97 3.27 -6.30 1.44
N MET A 98 4.09 -5.57 2.21
CA MET A 98 4.21 -4.11 2.12
C MET A 98 5.61 -3.72 1.66
N GLU A 99 5.72 -3.17 0.45
CA GLU A 99 6.94 -2.57 -0.08
C GLU A 99 7.02 -1.09 0.36
N LEU A 100 7.75 -0.83 1.45
CA LEU A 100 7.98 0.50 2.05
C LEU A 100 9.40 1.03 1.72
N ARG A 101 9.61 2.34 1.73
CA ARG A 101 10.91 2.97 1.40
C ARG A 101 11.95 2.79 2.51
N ASP A 102 13.22 2.77 2.12
CA ASP A 102 14.33 2.82 3.06
C ASP A 102 14.30 4.13 3.87
N PHE A 103 14.51 4.01 5.19
CA PHE A 103 14.56 5.14 6.10
C PHE A 103 15.92 5.84 6.00
N GLY A 104 15.92 7.12 5.62
CA GLY A 104 17.12 7.95 5.54
C GLY A 104 16.96 9.09 4.56
N PHE A 105 17.60 10.24 4.83
CA PHE A 105 17.73 11.30 3.84
C PHE A 105 18.70 10.83 2.74
N GLN A 106 18.17 10.46 1.59
CA GLN A 106 18.91 10.60 0.35
C GLN A 106 18.43 11.91 -0.29
N PRO A 107 19.27 12.96 -0.40
CA PRO A 107 18.93 14.21 -1.07
C PRO A 107 18.37 13.99 -2.49
N GLU A 108 18.73 12.86 -3.10
CA GLU A 108 18.32 12.43 -4.44
C GLU A 108 16.89 11.88 -4.53
N GLN A 109 16.18 11.71 -3.41
CA GLN A 109 14.84 11.10 -3.37
C GLN A 109 13.69 12.12 -3.25
N VAL A 110 13.97 13.40 -3.44
CA VAL A 110 13.00 14.48 -3.27
C VAL A 110 12.39 14.84 -4.63
N GLY A 111 11.11 14.53 -4.86
CA GLY A 111 10.34 15.00 -6.03
C GLY A 111 9.26 14.03 -6.53
N LYS A 112 8.10 14.57 -6.96
CA LYS A 112 6.93 13.81 -7.44
C LYS A 112 7.25 12.79 -8.54
N LEU A 113 8.05 13.19 -9.53
CA LEU A 113 8.46 12.31 -10.65
C LEU A 113 9.28 11.11 -10.18
N ARG A 114 10.17 11.30 -9.21
CA ARG A 114 10.97 10.22 -8.63
C ARG A 114 10.14 9.29 -7.75
N HIS A 115 9.18 9.82 -6.99
CA HIS A 115 8.23 8.99 -6.24
C HIS A 115 7.46 8.04 -7.16
N LEU A 116 6.99 8.54 -8.30
CA LEU A 116 6.35 7.71 -9.32
C LEU A 116 7.29 6.62 -9.85
N HIS A 117 8.52 6.97 -10.22
CA HIS A 117 9.51 5.99 -10.69
C HIS A 117 9.80 4.90 -9.65
N HIS A 118 9.94 5.26 -8.37
CA HIS A 118 10.20 4.29 -7.32
C HIS A 118 9.01 3.35 -7.08
N LYS A 119 7.77 3.84 -7.21
CA LYS A 119 6.59 2.97 -7.16
C LYS A 119 6.54 2.02 -8.34
N VAL A 120 6.76 2.53 -9.55
CA VAL A 120 6.78 1.71 -10.77
C VAL A 120 7.82 0.60 -10.64
N ALA A 121 9.06 0.92 -10.23
CA ALA A 121 10.11 -0.08 -10.05
C ALA A 121 9.74 -1.17 -9.02
N ARG A 122 8.97 -0.83 -7.97
CA ARG A 122 8.48 -1.80 -6.98
C ARG A 122 7.38 -2.69 -7.53
N ILE A 123 6.44 -2.10 -8.27
CA ILE A 123 5.40 -2.85 -8.97
C ILE A 123 6.04 -3.82 -9.96
N GLU A 124 6.99 -3.34 -10.78
CA GLU A 124 7.75 -4.18 -11.71
C GLU A 124 8.44 -5.33 -10.98
N ARG A 125 9.05 -5.09 -9.82
CA ARG A 125 9.64 -6.16 -9.01
C ARG A 125 8.60 -7.20 -8.55
N ILE A 126 7.43 -6.77 -8.05
CA ILE A 126 6.35 -7.69 -7.67
C ILE A 126 5.89 -8.52 -8.89
N LEU A 127 5.78 -7.91 -10.07
CA LEU A 127 5.41 -8.62 -11.30
C LEU A 127 6.47 -9.65 -11.71
N LEU A 128 7.75 -9.32 -11.56
CA LEU A 128 8.88 -10.22 -11.87
C LEU A 128 9.01 -11.37 -10.87
N ASP A 129 8.75 -11.12 -9.59
CA ASP A 129 8.80 -12.12 -8.52
C ASP A 129 7.61 -13.11 -8.60
N HIS A 130 6.53 -12.70 -9.27
CA HIS A 130 5.29 -13.47 -9.40
C HIS A 130 4.82 -13.57 -10.87
N PRO A 131 5.62 -14.15 -11.78
CA PRO A 131 5.38 -14.09 -13.22
C PRO A 131 4.13 -14.89 -13.67
N THR A 132 3.62 -15.79 -12.82
CA THR A 132 2.43 -16.61 -13.09
C THR A 132 1.14 -15.98 -12.57
N LEU A 133 1.23 -14.92 -11.74
CA LEU A 133 0.07 -14.23 -11.19
C LEU A 133 -0.33 -13.06 -12.10
N ARG A 134 -1.62 -12.95 -12.40
CA ARG A 134 -2.18 -11.72 -12.99
C ARG A 134 -2.50 -10.72 -11.88
N PHE A 135 -2.39 -9.43 -12.14
CA PHE A 135 -2.57 -8.42 -11.10
C PHE A 135 -3.63 -7.39 -11.43
N PHE A 136 -4.44 -7.06 -10.43
CA PHE A 136 -5.22 -5.82 -10.40
C PHE A 136 -4.43 -4.74 -9.68
N LEU A 137 -4.28 -3.58 -10.31
CA LEU A 137 -3.64 -2.40 -9.70
C LEU A 137 -4.73 -1.48 -9.16
N VAL A 138 -4.62 -1.09 -7.88
CA VAL A 138 -5.58 -0.24 -7.18
C VAL A 138 -4.84 0.94 -6.56
N GLY A 139 -5.28 2.17 -6.83
CA GLY A 139 -4.68 3.39 -6.29
C GLY A 139 -5.29 4.62 -6.95
N ASP A 140 -5.18 5.78 -6.30
CA ASP A 140 -5.63 7.04 -6.89
C ASP A 140 -4.47 7.65 -7.70
N SER A 141 -4.63 7.65 -9.01
CA SER A 141 -3.75 8.39 -9.90
C SER A 141 -4.13 9.87 -9.81
N GLY A 142 -3.70 10.56 -8.75
CA GLY A 142 -3.97 11.99 -8.58
C GLY A 142 -3.56 12.81 -9.81
N ARG A 143 -4.54 13.16 -10.65
CA ARG A 143 -4.54 14.21 -11.69
C ARG A 143 -3.27 14.31 -12.54
N SER A 144 -3.28 13.63 -13.69
CA SER A 144 -2.99 14.36 -14.93
C SER A 144 -4.35 14.75 -15.48
N ASP A 145 -4.70 16.03 -15.34
CA ASP A 145 -5.80 16.61 -16.09
C ASP A 145 -5.61 16.21 -17.57
N VAL A 146 -6.61 15.56 -18.14
CA VAL A 146 -6.76 15.51 -19.59
C VAL A 146 -7.22 16.91 -19.98
N ALA A 147 -6.25 17.81 -20.19
CA ALA A 147 -6.49 18.95 -21.05
C ALA A 147 -6.63 18.38 -22.47
N VAL A 148 -7.85 18.49 -22.99
CA VAL A 148 -8.23 18.23 -24.39
C VAL A 148 -7.43 19.15 -25.31
#